data_AF-A0A420VQA5-F1
#
_entry.id   AF-A0A420VQA5-F1
#
_cell.length_a   1.000
_cell.length_b   1.000
_cell.length_c   1.000
_cell.angle_alpha   90.00
_cell.angle_beta   90.00
_cell.angle_gamma   90.00
#
_symmetry.space_group_name_H-M   'P 1'
#
loop_
_entity.id
_entity.type
_entity.pdbx_description
1 polymer ?
#
loop_
_entity_poly.entity_id
_entity_poly.type
_entity_poly.pdbx_seq_one_letter_code
_entity_poly.pdbx_strand_id
1 'polypeptide(L)'
;MQKKKIRCLIKYQSVALGVYNYKVFLPLKSGWSNNSLVTCTNCGELFVIDWENPETENLSVKQIAGSTLCPTCNVVLSMYLADYPTTIRISENQFVSFNDEVISNQDEGSEIVEFYELRPLQKGLN
;
A
#
# COMPACT_ATOMS: atom_id res chain seq x y z
N MET A 1 7.02 3.67 -13.11
CA MET A 1 6.26 4.11 -11.93
C MET A 1 6.74 5.47 -11.48
N GLN A 2 5.83 6.33 -11.05
CA GLN A 2 6.16 7.62 -10.44
C GLN A 2 5.93 7.53 -8.94
N LYS A 3 6.57 8.41 -8.17
CA LYS A 3 6.35 8.52 -6.74
C LYS A 3 5.29 9.57 -6.43
N LYS A 4 4.49 9.31 -5.40
CA LYS A 4 3.41 10.18 -4.94
C LYS A 4 3.49 10.37 -3.44
N LYS A 5 3.33 11.62 -3.01
CA LYS A 5 3.32 12.00 -1.60
C LYS A 5 1.90 11.86 -1.05
N ILE A 6 1.74 11.05 -0.02
CA ILE A 6 0.47 10.75 0.64
C ILE A 6 0.60 11.09 2.11
N ARG A 7 -0.39 11.78 2.67
CA ARG A 7 -0.48 11.96 4.12
C ARG A 7 -1.03 10.68 4.74
N CYS A 8 -0.29 10.11 5.68
CA CYS A 8 -0.68 8.93 6.43
C CYS A 8 -0.79 9.28 7.92
N LEU A 9 -1.78 8.70 8.60
CA LEU A 9 -1.70 8.50 10.04
C LEU A 9 -0.65 7.41 10.30
N ILE A 10 0.16 7.63 11.33
CA ILE A 10 1.20 6.69 11.75
C ILE A 10 0.74 6.01 13.02
N LYS A 11 0.61 4.69 12.99
CA LYS A 11 0.35 3.87 14.19
C LYS A 11 1.56 3.01 14.51
N TYR A 12 1.86 2.84 15.79
CA TYR A 12 2.89 1.91 16.26
C TYR A 12 2.21 0.74 16.94
N GLN A 13 2.35 -0.46 16.38
CA GLN A 13 1.56 -1.61 16.82
C GLN A 13 2.44 -2.84 17.06
N SER A 14 1.98 -3.71 17.96
CA SER A 14 2.52 -5.06 18.08
C SER A 14 1.88 -5.93 17.01
N VAL A 15 2.69 -6.42 16.07
CA VAL A 15 2.17 -7.13 14.89
C VAL A 15 2.49 -8.63 14.89
N ALA A 16 3.47 -9.06 15.69
CA ALA A 16 3.76 -10.47 15.96
C ALA A 16 4.41 -10.62 17.34
N LEU A 17 4.49 -11.86 17.85
CA LEU A 17 5.26 -12.17 19.04
C LEU A 17 6.72 -11.72 18.83
N GLY A 18 7.22 -10.85 19.70
CA GLY A 18 8.57 -10.29 19.58
C GLY A 18 8.72 -9.11 18.60
N VAL A 19 7.66 -8.72 17.87
CA VAL A 19 7.68 -7.57 16.95
C VAL A 19 6.73 -6.48 17.46
N TYR A 20 7.31 -5.58 18.27
CA TYR A 20 6.62 -4.47 18.91
C TYR A 20 6.94 -3.15 18.22
N ASN A 21 6.09 -2.14 18.42
CA ASN A 21 6.27 -0.79 17.88
C ASN A 21 6.53 -0.76 16.36
N TYR A 22 5.86 -1.64 15.62
CA TYR A 22 5.94 -1.65 14.16
C TYR A 22 5.18 -0.46 13.60
N LYS A 23 5.83 0.33 12.73
CA LYS A 23 5.26 1.53 12.12
C LYS A 23 4.29 1.14 11.00
N VAL A 24 2.99 1.34 11.22
CA VAL A 24 1.91 1.11 10.27
C VAL A 24 1.47 2.44 9.66
N PHE A 25 1.24 2.44 8.35
CA PHE A 25 0.86 3.63 7.58
C PHE A 25 -0.60 3.52 7.15
N LEU A 26 -1.43 4.48 7.52
CA LEU A 26 -2.84 4.49 7.11
C LEU A 26 -3.09 5.76 6.30
N PRO A 27 -3.33 5.68 4.98
CA PRO A 27 -3.69 6.84 4.19
C PRO A 27 -4.85 7.59 4.84
N LEU A 28 -4.68 8.89 5.04
CA LEU A 28 -5.73 9.70 5.62
C LEU A 28 -6.87 9.82 4.59
N LYS A 29 -8.01 9.19 4.89
CA LYS A 29 -9.22 9.32 4.08
C LYS A 29 -9.83 10.69 4.37
N SER A 30 -9.71 11.61 3.43
CA SER A 30 -10.46 12.87 3.42
C SER A 30 -11.53 12.79 2.34
N GLY A 31 -12.58 13.61 2.40
CA GLY A 31 -13.66 13.60 1.40
C GLY A 31 -13.23 13.85 -0.06
N TRP A 32 -11.95 14.12 -0.29
CA TRP A 32 -11.34 14.37 -1.61
C TRP A 32 -10.19 13.40 -1.94
N SER A 33 -9.91 12.41 -1.09
CA SER A 33 -8.77 11.51 -1.28
C SER A 33 -9.12 10.07 -0.90
N ASN A 34 -9.34 9.24 -1.91
CA ASN A 34 -9.52 7.80 -1.76
C ASN A 34 -8.26 7.07 -2.21
N ASN A 35 -7.25 7.05 -1.34
CA ASN A 35 -6.02 6.29 -1.57
C ASN A 35 -6.06 4.99 -0.79
N SER A 36 -5.58 3.91 -1.40
CA SER A 36 -5.29 2.65 -0.72
C SER A 36 -3.81 2.30 -0.84
N LEU A 37 -3.30 1.58 0.16
CA LEU A 37 -1.95 1.01 0.08
C LEU A 37 -2.03 -0.48 -0.20
N VAL A 38 -1.07 -0.95 -0.99
CA VAL A 38 -0.83 -2.38 -1.23
C VAL A 38 0.65 -2.67 -1.02
N THR A 39 0.99 -3.90 -0.68
CA THR A 39 2.37 -4.32 -0.44
C THR A 39 2.79 -5.40 -1.42
N CYS A 40 4.04 -5.34 -1.88
CA CYS A 40 4.66 -6.47 -2.57
C CYS A 40 4.98 -7.57 -1.56
N THR A 41 4.29 -8.71 -1.62
CA THR A 41 4.52 -9.83 -0.70
C THR A 41 5.92 -10.43 -0.84
N ASN A 42 6.59 -10.25 -1.99
CA ASN A 42 7.96 -10.72 -2.16
C ASN A 42 9.02 -9.88 -1.42
N CYS A 43 8.85 -8.55 -1.33
CA CYS A 43 9.90 -7.67 -0.76
C CYS A 43 9.43 -6.73 0.35
N GLY A 44 8.13 -6.50 0.51
CA GLY A 44 7.54 -5.59 1.49
C GLY A 44 7.36 -4.15 1.00
N GLU A 45 7.83 -3.81 -0.21
CA GLU A 45 7.65 -2.48 -0.80
C GLU A 45 6.16 -2.07 -0.80
N LEU A 46 5.88 -0.83 -0.38
CA LEU A 46 4.53 -0.28 -0.34
C LEU A 46 4.25 0.56 -1.58
N PHE A 47 3.05 0.41 -2.11
CA PHE A 47 2.55 1.15 -3.25
C PHE A 47 1.24 1.83 -2.90
N VAL A 48 0.98 2.97 -3.54
CA VAL A 48 -0.31 3.64 -3.46
C VAL A 48 -1.11 3.42 -4.74
N ILE A 49 -2.41 3.19 -4.57
CA ILE A 49 -3.40 3.30 -5.62
C ILE A 49 -4.28 4.50 -5.30
N ASP A 50 -4.39 5.42 -6.24
CA ASP A 50 -5.31 6.55 -6.16
C ASP A 50 -6.58 6.22 -6.93
N TRP A 51 -7.66 5.96 -6.20
CA TRP A 51 -8.96 5.60 -6.77
C TRP A 51 -9.71 6.80 -7.34
N GLU A 52 -9.26 8.03 -7.08
CA GLU A 52 -9.81 9.23 -7.70
C GLU A 52 -9.23 9.46 -9.11
N ASN A 53 -8.18 8.71 -9.50
CA ASN A 53 -7.64 8.76 -10.85
C ASN A 53 -8.58 8.00 -11.81
N PRO A 54 -9.13 8.65 -12.87
CA PRO A 54 -9.99 7.98 -13.86
C PRO A 54 -9.36 6.75 -14.53
N GLU A 55 -8.02 6.68 -14.60
CA GLU A 55 -7.33 5.51 -15.14
C GLU A 55 -7.60 4.24 -14.31
N THR A 56 -7.86 4.39 -13.01
CA THR A 56 -8.10 3.26 -12.09
C THR A 56 -9.58 2.86 -11.96
N GLU A 57 -10.48 3.61 -12.59
CA GLU A 57 -11.91 3.43 -12.46
C GLU A 57 -12.35 2.04 -12.90
N ASN A 58 -13.13 1.34 -12.06
CA ASN A 58 -13.64 -0.01 -12.30
C ASN A 58 -12.56 -1.10 -12.52
N LEU A 59 -11.30 -0.84 -12.17
CA LEU A 59 -10.23 -1.82 -12.23
C LEU A 59 -9.97 -2.45 -10.86
N SER A 60 -9.71 -3.75 -10.84
CA SER A 60 -9.15 -4.41 -9.67
C SER A 60 -7.66 -4.08 -9.49
N VAL A 61 -7.15 -4.22 -8.26
CA VAL A 61 -5.72 -4.09 -7.93
C VAL A 61 -4.84 -4.92 -8.87
N LYS A 62 -5.25 -6.16 -9.20
CA LYS A 62 -4.51 -7.03 -10.12
C LYS A 62 -4.47 -6.48 -11.56
N GLN A 63 -5.57 -5.89 -12.03
CA GLN A 63 -5.63 -5.27 -13.35
C GLN A 63 -4.79 -3.99 -13.41
N ILE A 64 -4.81 -3.18 -12.35
CA ILE A 64 -3.96 -1.99 -12.23
C ILE A 64 -2.49 -2.38 -12.24
N ALA A 65 -2.10 -3.39 -11.47
CA ALA A 65 -0.73 -3.87 -11.43
C ALA A 65 -0.28 -4.46 -12.77
N GLY A 66 -1.15 -5.20 -13.48
CA GLY A 66 -0.86 -5.74 -14.80
C GLY A 66 0.45 -6.55 -14.83
N SER A 67 1.28 -6.31 -15.85
CA SER A 67 2.64 -6.88 -15.96
C SER A 67 3.74 -5.99 -15.35
N THR A 68 3.37 -5.03 -14.49
CA THR A 68 4.33 -4.13 -13.85
C THR A 68 5.27 -4.91 -12.93
N LEU A 69 6.57 -4.62 -13.03
CA LEU A 69 7.59 -5.22 -12.18
C LEU A 69 7.80 -4.37 -10.93
N CYS A 70 7.93 -5.02 -9.77
CA CYS A 70 8.32 -4.34 -8.53
C CYS A 70 9.67 -3.63 -8.73
N PRO A 71 9.81 -2.33 -8.45
CA PRO A 71 11.06 -1.60 -8.68
C PRO A 71 12.18 -2.07 -7.72
N THR A 72 11.82 -2.72 -6.61
CA THR A 72 12.75 -3.15 -5.56
C THR A 72 13.25 -4.57 -5.75
N CYS A 73 12.39 -5.50 -6.21
CA CYS A 73 12.75 -6.93 -6.34
C CYS A 73 12.43 -7.57 -7.70
N ASN A 74 11.97 -6.78 -8.66
CA ASN A 74 11.77 -7.16 -10.06
C ASN A 74 10.79 -8.31 -10.34
N VAL A 75 9.89 -8.65 -9.39
CA VAL A 75 8.81 -9.63 -9.61
C VAL A 75 7.58 -8.97 -10.26
N VAL A 76 6.78 -9.76 -10.97
CA VAL A 76 5.51 -9.30 -11.56
C VAL A 76 4.48 -9.04 -10.46
N LEU A 77 4.10 -7.78 -10.28
CA LEU A 77 3.30 -7.34 -9.13
C LEU A 77 1.90 -7.96 -9.07
N SER A 78 1.24 -8.23 -10.20
CA SER A 78 -0.09 -8.85 -10.20
C SER A 78 -0.14 -10.24 -9.53
N MET A 79 1.01 -10.91 -9.35
CA MET A 79 1.13 -12.18 -8.64
C MET A 79 1.55 -12.03 -7.17
N TYR A 80 2.11 -10.87 -6.79
CA TYR A 80 2.75 -10.64 -5.49
C TYR A 80 2.22 -9.39 -4.78
N LEU A 81 0.98 -8.97 -5.04
CA LEU A 81 0.34 -7.86 -4.32
C LEU A 81 -0.69 -8.36 -3.32
N ALA A 82 -0.71 -7.72 -2.16
CA ALA A 82 -1.74 -7.88 -1.14
C ALA A 82 -2.13 -6.52 -0.57
N ASP A 83 -3.35 -6.41 -0.03
CA ASP A 83 -3.85 -5.19 0.58
C ASP A 83 -3.07 -4.86 1.86
N TYR A 84 -2.71 -3.60 2.04
CA TYR A 84 -2.05 -3.09 3.24
C TYR A 84 -3.01 -2.14 3.98
N PRO A 85 -3.08 -2.20 5.33
CA PRO A 85 -2.26 -2.99 6.25
C PRO A 85 -2.76 -4.42 6.50
N THR A 86 -3.82 -4.89 5.85
CA THR A 86 -4.37 -6.25 6.06
C THR A 86 -3.32 -7.36 5.91
N THR A 87 -2.30 -7.13 5.08
CA THR A 87 -1.09 -7.95 4.98
C THR A 87 0.14 -7.07 5.17
N ILE A 88 0.96 -7.36 6.16
CA ILE A 88 2.25 -6.70 6.40
C ILE A 88 3.35 -7.77 6.34
N ARG A 89 4.37 -7.55 5.52
CA ARG A 89 5.58 -8.38 5.53
C ARG A 89 6.53 -7.85 6.59
N ILE A 90 6.82 -8.64 7.62
CA ILE A 90 7.71 -8.24 8.72
C ILE A 90 9.14 -8.76 8.55
N SER A 91 9.30 -9.88 7.84
CA SER A 91 10.61 -10.44 7.48
C SER A 91 10.46 -11.35 6.25
N GLU A 92 11.55 -12.01 5.84
CA GLU A 92 11.49 -12.98 4.75
C GLU A 92 10.50 -14.11 5.06
N ASN A 93 9.50 -14.30 4.19
CA ASN A 93 8.42 -15.28 4.33
C ASN A 93 7.53 -15.14 5.58
N GLN A 94 7.60 -14.03 6.32
CA GLN A 94 6.78 -13.80 7.50
C GLN A 94 5.81 -12.65 7.27
N PHE A 95 4.51 -12.97 7.36
CA PHE A 95 3.41 -12.03 7.17
C PHE A 95 2.51 -12.01 8.40
N VAL A 96 1.93 -10.85 8.63
CA VAL A 96 0.99 -10.61 9.73
C VAL A 96 -0.22 -9.86 9.17
N SER A 97 -1.37 -10.14 9.74
CA SER A 97 -2.61 -9.46 9.37
C SER A 97 -2.97 -8.41 10.41
N PHE A 98 -3.23 -7.20 9.93
CA PHE A 98 -3.65 -6.09 10.78
C PHE A 98 -5.08 -5.70 10.44
N ASN A 99 -5.96 -5.69 11.44
CA ASN A 99 -7.31 -5.16 11.30
C ASN A 99 -7.36 -3.71 11.82
N ASP A 100 -7.73 -2.80 10.91
CA ASP A 100 -7.90 -1.36 11.10
C ASP A 100 -9.07 -1.02 12.05
N GLU A 101 -10.12 -1.86 12.10
CA GLU A 101 -11.44 -1.53 12.68
C GLU A 101 -11.45 -1.26 14.19
N VAL A 102 -10.35 -1.53 14.90
CA VAL A 102 -10.31 -1.54 16.38
C VAL A 102 -9.85 -0.20 16.98
N ILE A 103 -9.53 0.82 16.18
CA ILE A 103 -8.62 1.87 16.67
C ILE A 103 -9.21 3.29 16.65
N SER A 104 -9.28 3.88 17.85
CA SER A 104 -9.54 5.30 18.12
C SER A 104 -8.41 6.20 17.60
N ASN A 105 -8.73 7.22 16.81
CA ASN A 105 -7.77 8.18 16.23
C ASN A 105 -7.31 9.29 17.21
N GLN A 106 -7.43 9.09 18.52
CA GLN A 106 -7.36 10.19 19.48
C GLN A 106 -5.94 10.73 19.77
N ASP A 107 -4.86 10.00 19.44
CA ASP A 107 -3.48 10.40 19.80
C ASP A 107 -2.46 10.27 18.65
N GLU A 108 -2.89 10.29 17.38
CA GLU A 108 -2.03 9.88 16.25
C GLU A 108 -1.41 11.03 15.47
N GLY A 109 -0.08 10.99 15.32
CA GLY A 109 0.65 11.86 14.41
C GLY A 109 0.37 11.50 12.94
N SER A 110 0.32 12.53 12.08
CA SER A 110 0.31 12.34 10.63
C SER A 110 1.65 12.73 10.01
N GLU A 111 2.06 11.98 8.99
CA GLU A 111 3.29 12.21 8.22
C GLU A 111 2.98 12.22 6.73
N ILE A 112 3.72 13.02 5.96
CA ILE A 112 3.70 12.92 4.49
C ILE A 112 4.78 11.92 4.07
N VAL A 113 4.35 10.80 3.51
CA VAL A 113 5.21 9.70 3.08
C VAL A 113 5.13 9.57 1.56
N GLU A 114 6.23 9.16 0.93
CA GLU A 114 6.32 9.02 -0.51
C GLU A 114 6.29 7.54 -0.92
N PHE A 115 5.33 7.16 -1.75
CA PHE A 115 5.14 5.79 -2.24
C PHE A 115 5.22 5.73 -3.77
N TYR A 116 5.56 4.57 -4.33
CA TYR A 116 5.35 4.33 -5.76
C TYR A 116 3.85 4.25 -6.05
N GLU A 117 3.38 5.00 -7.04
CA GLU A 117 1.99 4.92 -7.50
C GLU A 117 1.85 3.81 -8.54
N LEU A 118 0.88 2.92 -8.30
CA LEU A 118 0.46 1.93 -9.28
C LEU A 118 -0.63 2.52 -10.16
N ARG A 119 -0.40 2.46 -11.46
CA ARG A 119 -1.34 2.85 -12.50
C ARG A 119 -1.42 1.73 -13.53
N PRO A 120 -2.57 1.52 -14.17
CA PRO A 120 -2.67 0.57 -15.26
C PRO A 120 -1.75 0.95 -16.41
N LEU A 121 -1.30 -0.07 -17.14
CA LEU A 121 -0.59 0.12 -18.40
C LEU A 121 -1.52 0.81 -19.39
N GLN A 122 -1.18 2.02 -19.80
CA GLN A 122 -1.91 2.72 -20.86
C GLN A 122 -1.86 1.87 -22.14
N LYS A 123 -3.03 1.42 -22.60
CA LYS A 123 -3.15 0.80 -23.93
C LYS A 123 -3.02 1.90 -24.98
N GLY A 124 -1.85 2.01 -25.59
CA GLY A 124 -1.65 2.81 -26.81
C GLY A 124 -0.63 3.92 -26.68
N LEU A 125 0.64 3.55 -26.85
CA LEU A 125 1.71 4.38 -27.42
C LEU A 125 2.73 3.39 -28.03
N ASN A 126 2.31 2.70 -29.08
CA ASN A 126 3.21 2.05 -30.06
C ASN A 126 2.82 2.58 -31.43
#